data_AF-A0A7D3X5F4-F1
#
_entry.id   AF-A0A7D3X5F4-F1
#
_cell.length_a   1.000
_cell.length_b   1.000
_cell.length_c   1.000
_cell.angle_alpha   90.00
_cell.angle_beta   90.00
_cell.angle_gamma   90.00
#
_symmetry.space_group_name_H-M   'P 1'
#
loop_
_entity.id
_entity.type
_entity.pdbx_description
1 polymer ?
#
loop_
_entity_poly.entity_id
_entity_poly.type
_entity_poly.pdbx_seq_one_letter_code
_entity_poly.pdbx_strand_id
1 'polypeptide(L)'
;MLIPVPRLLRLAWLGASLLLATTACQKSVEAPTITPPTTPTPITPTVADPTADRALLDKVQQATLRYFWDFGHPASGMARERSTSGDVVTTGGTGFGVQALVVGASRGWLTRDQAVARTQKICDFLKQANRFHGAWPHWLNGSSGAVIPFSPQDNGGDLVETSYLVNGLLVARAYYDGNNAAETTLRQTITQLWEGVEWDWYASRSDGLLYWHWSPQYQWAMNIPIRGWNEALITYVLALGSPTHPITPAVYKNTWVGNGFGTPLAYEGYLLPLGPAYGGPLFFAHYSFLSLDPRRMQDQYANYWQQNVNHTLINRSYCLYTAPKANGYYTSLWGLTASDDPDGYRAHQPTADNGTVSPTAALSSFPYTPFYAMQALRNYYGTLSAQLTGDYGPRDAYNPSRNWVGQSFLAIDQGPIIDMIENYRSGLLWQLGAKVPELQAGLRQAGINVPVYATGFALAVPEAKTNRYDMLKHPDRNSYQLDVALATAGNYTLMLETTTGTVVETLWNNQPQVAGVTTVALGATAPTGDYTVRLTGPAGLAALTLAVTLR
;
A
#
# COMPACT_ATOMS: atom_id res chain seq x y z
N MET A 1 -15.94 -9.22 -3.78
CA MET A 1 -16.79 -9.86 -4.81
C MET A 1 -16.40 -9.21 -6.13
N LEU A 2 -15.45 -9.79 -6.86
CA LEU A 2 -14.89 -9.21 -8.09
C LEU A 2 -15.75 -9.70 -9.27
N ILE A 3 -16.38 -8.78 -9.98
CA ILE A 3 -17.25 -9.09 -11.13
C ILE A 3 -16.36 -9.52 -12.31
N PRO A 4 -16.61 -10.68 -12.95
CA PRO A 4 -15.94 -11.06 -14.18
C PRO A 4 -16.51 -10.27 -15.36
N VAL A 5 -15.63 -9.78 -16.23
CA VAL A 5 -16.02 -9.20 -17.53
C VAL A 5 -16.65 -10.30 -18.40
N PRO A 6 -17.90 -10.17 -18.87
CA PRO A 6 -18.50 -11.20 -19.71
C PRO A 6 -17.96 -11.10 -21.14
N ARG A 7 -17.41 -12.22 -21.64
CA ARG A 7 -17.12 -12.42 -23.07
C ARG A 7 -18.41 -12.38 -23.87
N LEU A 8 -18.56 -11.39 -24.74
CA LEU A 8 -19.63 -11.32 -25.72
C LEU A 8 -19.29 -12.14 -26.97
N LEU A 9 -20.31 -12.84 -27.45
CA LEU A 9 -20.33 -13.79 -28.55
C LEU A 9 -19.84 -13.17 -29.87
N ARG A 10 -19.13 -13.98 -30.67
CA ARG A 10 -19.13 -13.86 -32.13
C ARG A 10 -19.70 -15.14 -32.73
N LEU A 11 -20.77 -14.99 -33.49
CA LEU A 11 -21.44 -16.05 -34.22
C LEU A 11 -21.28 -15.82 -35.73
N ALA A 12 -21.10 -16.95 -36.42
CA ALA A 12 -21.15 -17.19 -37.86
C ALA A 12 -20.03 -16.59 -38.72
N TRP A 13 -19.36 -17.44 -39.50
CA TRP A 13 -19.56 -17.55 -40.95
C TRP A 13 -19.04 -18.93 -41.39
N LEU A 14 -19.93 -19.73 -42.00
CA LEU A 14 -19.60 -20.98 -42.71
C LEU A 14 -19.21 -20.62 -44.15
N GLY A 15 -18.14 -21.22 -44.68
CA GLY A 15 -17.70 -21.02 -46.06
C GLY A 15 -16.66 -22.06 -46.49
N ALA A 16 -17.18 -23.13 -47.09
CA ALA A 16 -16.61 -24.23 -47.86
C ALA A 16 -15.15 -24.18 -48.42
N SER A 17 -14.54 -25.38 -48.41
CA SER A 17 -13.85 -26.04 -49.54
C SER A 17 -12.31 -26.19 -49.57
N LEU A 18 -11.96 -27.47 -49.68
CA LEU A 18 -10.93 -28.11 -50.52
C LEU A 18 -9.45 -28.16 -50.07
N LEU A 19 -8.99 -29.41 -49.93
CA LEU A 19 -7.60 -29.86 -49.97
C LEU A 19 -6.87 -29.34 -51.22
N LEU A 20 -5.61 -28.93 -51.02
CA LEU A 20 -4.53 -29.19 -51.96
C LEU A 20 -3.23 -29.40 -51.17
N ALA A 21 -2.81 -30.65 -51.10
CA ALA A 21 -1.48 -31.03 -50.69
C ALA A 21 -0.50 -30.75 -51.84
N THR A 22 0.46 -29.87 -51.60
CA THR A 22 1.66 -29.78 -52.43
C THR A 22 2.88 -29.92 -51.53
N THR A 23 3.53 -31.08 -51.68
CA THR A 23 4.85 -31.39 -51.14
C THR A 23 5.90 -30.51 -51.83
N ALA A 24 6.45 -29.56 -51.10
CA ALA A 24 7.68 -28.87 -51.47
C ALA A 24 8.74 -29.15 -50.41
N CYS A 25 9.78 -29.90 -50.78
CA CYS A 25 11.00 -30.05 -50.01
C CYS A 25 11.64 -28.67 -49.82
N GLN A 26 11.51 -28.09 -48.63
CA GLN A 26 12.35 -26.99 -48.18
C GLN A 26 13.42 -27.53 -47.24
N LYS A 27 14.67 -27.27 -47.61
CA LYS A 27 15.87 -27.55 -46.82
C LYS A 27 15.70 -27.01 -45.41
N SER A 28 15.95 -27.87 -44.42
CA SER A 28 16.06 -27.51 -43.01
C SER A 28 17.17 -26.48 -42.81
N VAL A 29 16.79 -25.23 -42.56
CA VAL A 29 17.66 -24.28 -41.88
C VAL A 29 17.53 -24.59 -40.40
N GLU A 30 18.61 -25.10 -39.79
CA GLU A 30 18.70 -25.21 -38.33
C GLU A 30 18.44 -23.83 -37.73
N ALA A 31 17.34 -23.71 -36.98
CA ALA A 31 17.09 -22.55 -36.17
C ALA A 31 18.24 -22.43 -35.14
N PRO A 32 18.75 -21.22 -34.87
CA PRO A 32 19.75 -21.05 -33.84
C PRO A 32 19.20 -21.61 -32.53
N THR A 33 19.97 -22.47 -31.88
CA THR A 33 19.65 -23.03 -30.57
C THR A 33 19.57 -21.88 -29.58
N ILE A 34 18.35 -21.37 -29.34
CA ILE A 34 18.09 -20.40 -28.29
C ILE A 34 18.29 -21.16 -26.98
N THR A 35 19.42 -20.93 -26.34
CA THR A 35 19.65 -21.40 -24.97
C THR A 35 18.53 -20.81 -24.11
N PRO A 36 17.80 -21.62 -23.33
CA PRO A 36 16.81 -21.08 -22.41
C PRO A 36 17.52 -20.05 -21.52
N PRO A 37 16.90 -18.88 -21.23
CA PRO A 37 17.50 -17.92 -20.32
C PRO A 37 17.78 -18.66 -19.02
N THR A 38 19.05 -18.70 -18.63
CA THR A 38 19.44 -19.22 -17.31
C THR A 38 18.62 -18.45 -16.29
N THR A 39 17.81 -19.15 -15.49
CA THR A 39 17.17 -18.57 -14.30
C THR A 39 18.24 -17.75 -13.59
N PRO A 40 18.10 -16.42 -13.49
CA PRO A 40 19.12 -15.60 -12.86
C PRO A 40 19.36 -16.22 -11.48
N THR A 41 20.60 -16.65 -11.26
CA THR A 41 20.98 -17.24 -9.97
C THR A 41 20.60 -16.21 -8.92
N PRO A 42 19.90 -16.59 -7.83
CA PRO A 42 19.55 -15.65 -6.78
C PRO A 42 20.83 -15.03 -6.24
N ILE A 43 21.19 -13.85 -6.74
CA ILE A 43 22.23 -13.06 -6.13
C ILE A 43 21.53 -12.48 -4.92
N THR A 44 21.81 -13.04 -3.74
CA THR A 44 21.51 -12.35 -2.49
C THR A 44 22.19 -11.00 -2.61
N PRO A 45 21.46 -9.88 -2.76
CA PRO A 45 22.11 -8.59 -2.85
C PRO A 45 22.94 -8.46 -1.58
N THR A 46 24.25 -8.28 -1.74
CA THR A 46 25.20 -8.09 -0.65
C THR A 46 24.62 -7.09 0.33
N VAL A 47 24.87 -7.29 1.63
CA VAL A 47 24.52 -6.31 2.67
C VAL A 47 25.04 -4.96 2.22
N ALA A 48 24.14 -4.09 1.76
CA ALA A 48 24.51 -2.79 1.25
C ALA A 48 24.66 -1.84 2.43
N ASP A 49 25.69 -0.99 2.33
CA ASP A 49 25.86 0.18 3.19
C ASP A 49 24.53 0.97 3.28
N PRO A 50 24.04 1.34 4.48
CA PRO A 50 22.87 2.20 4.66
C PRO A 50 22.87 3.45 3.77
N THR A 51 24.05 3.99 3.44
CA THR A 51 24.20 5.11 2.50
C THR A 51 23.74 4.76 1.08
N ALA A 52 24.08 3.55 0.60
CA ALA A 52 23.66 3.06 -0.71
C ALA A 52 22.16 2.75 -0.74
N ASP A 53 21.62 2.16 0.33
CA ASP A 53 20.17 1.95 0.46
C ASP A 53 19.43 3.29 0.47
N ARG A 54 19.95 4.30 1.17
CA ARG A 54 19.34 5.64 1.20
C ARG A 54 19.29 6.25 -0.19
N ALA A 55 20.40 6.20 -0.93
CA ALA A 55 20.46 6.67 -2.31
C ALA A 55 19.49 5.92 -3.23
N LEU A 56 19.31 4.61 -3.00
CA LEU A 56 18.37 3.81 -3.76
C LEU A 56 16.90 4.14 -3.43
N LEU A 57 16.57 4.37 -2.14
CA LEU A 57 15.26 4.85 -1.71
C LEU A 57 14.95 6.23 -2.30
N ASP A 58 15.91 7.16 -2.27
CA ASP A 58 15.78 8.47 -2.92
C ASP A 58 15.54 8.32 -4.44
N LYS A 59 16.28 7.41 -5.10
CA LYS A 59 16.14 7.15 -6.54
C LYS A 59 14.75 6.63 -6.90
N VAL A 60 14.24 5.61 -6.19
CA VAL A 60 12.92 5.06 -6.47
C VAL A 60 11.81 6.06 -6.19
N GLN A 61 11.85 6.77 -5.06
CA GLN A 61 10.84 7.78 -4.73
C GLN A 61 10.86 8.95 -5.74
N GLN A 62 12.03 9.47 -6.13
CA GLN A 62 12.12 10.52 -7.15
C GLN A 62 11.63 10.03 -8.53
N ALA A 63 11.91 8.78 -8.91
CA ALA A 63 11.38 8.21 -10.14
C ALA A 63 9.85 8.08 -10.11
N THR A 64 9.31 7.54 -9.02
CA THR A 64 7.86 7.42 -8.82
C THR A 64 7.16 8.77 -8.73
N LEU A 65 7.77 9.79 -8.11
CA LEU A 65 7.23 11.15 -8.07
C LEU A 65 7.01 11.73 -9.48
N ARG A 66 7.89 11.43 -10.44
CA ARG A 66 7.76 11.90 -11.83
C ARG A 66 6.47 11.43 -12.49
N TYR A 67 5.89 10.30 -12.07
CA TYR A 67 4.57 9.86 -12.55
C TYR A 67 3.47 10.90 -12.25
N PHE A 68 3.50 11.48 -11.04
CA PHE A 68 2.50 12.43 -10.58
C PHE A 68 2.85 13.87 -10.91
N TRP A 69 4.15 14.18 -10.97
CA TRP A 69 4.66 15.51 -11.24
C TRP A 69 4.83 15.79 -12.74
N ASP A 70 5.75 15.10 -13.41
CA ASP A 70 6.08 15.31 -14.82
C ASP A 70 4.98 14.77 -15.73
N PHE A 71 4.47 13.58 -15.40
CA PHE A 71 3.45 12.88 -16.19
C PHE A 71 2.01 13.16 -15.76
N GLY A 72 1.81 14.01 -14.74
CA GLY A 72 0.50 14.53 -14.37
C GLY A 72 -0.21 15.20 -15.55
N HIS A 73 -1.53 15.06 -15.63
CA HIS A 73 -2.30 15.54 -16.77
C HIS A 73 -2.14 17.06 -16.94
N PRO A 74 -1.83 17.59 -18.14
CA PRO A 74 -1.43 18.98 -18.30
C PRO A 74 -2.54 19.98 -18.01
N ALA A 75 -3.81 19.65 -18.22
CA ALA A 75 -4.93 20.55 -17.95
C ALA A 75 -5.34 20.56 -16.47
N SER A 76 -5.50 19.37 -15.86
CA SER A 76 -6.02 19.21 -14.50
C SER A 76 -4.95 19.08 -13.42
N GLY A 77 -3.73 18.69 -13.78
CA GLY A 77 -2.69 18.28 -12.83
C GLY A 77 -2.94 16.93 -12.15
N MET A 78 -4.06 16.26 -12.45
CA MET A 78 -4.44 14.96 -11.85
C MET A 78 -3.57 13.81 -12.36
N ALA A 79 -3.55 12.70 -11.62
CA ALA A 79 -2.86 11.48 -12.03
C ALA A 79 -3.62 10.80 -13.16
N ARG A 80 -2.93 10.48 -14.26
CA ARG A 80 -3.47 9.58 -15.28
C ARG A 80 -3.66 8.19 -14.68
N GLU A 81 -4.70 7.48 -15.09
CA GLU A 81 -4.92 6.08 -14.65
C GLU A 81 -3.71 5.21 -14.97
N ARG A 82 -3.19 5.37 -16.18
CA ARG A 82 -2.11 4.57 -16.74
C ARG A 82 -1.20 5.41 -17.61
N SER A 83 0.05 5.00 -17.76
CA SER A 83 0.97 5.63 -18.72
C SER A 83 0.49 5.60 -20.19
N THR A 84 -0.50 4.76 -20.51
CA THR A 84 -1.07 4.61 -21.85
C THR A 84 -2.56 5.02 -21.94
N SER A 85 -3.14 5.60 -20.88
CA SER A 85 -4.58 5.95 -20.86
C SER A 85 -4.94 7.30 -21.49
N GLY A 86 -3.97 8.00 -22.08
CA GLY A 86 -4.18 9.30 -22.71
C GLY A 86 -4.69 10.35 -21.72
N ASP A 87 -5.92 10.84 -21.94
CA ASP A 87 -6.55 11.88 -21.12
C ASP A 87 -7.39 11.32 -19.96
N VAL A 88 -7.44 9.99 -19.75
CA VAL A 88 -8.16 9.42 -18.60
C VAL A 88 -7.35 9.65 -17.33
N VAL A 89 -7.93 10.37 -16.37
CA VAL A 89 -7.40 10.56 -15.02
C VAL A 89 -8.25 9.80 -14.00
N THR A 90 -7.61 9.30 -12.94
CA THR A 90 -8.24 8.52 -11.87
C THR A 90 -8.32 9.32 -10.58
N THR A 91 -9.44 9.22 -9.87
CA THR A 91 -9.65 10.00 -8.64
C THR A 91 -8.87 9.43 -7.46
N GLY A 92 -8.97 8.12 -7.18
CA GLY A 92 -8.22 7.53 -6.07
C GLY A 92 -6.72 7.56 -6.27
N GLY A 93 -6.24 7.24 -7.48
CA GLY A 93 -4.83 7.38 -7.83
C GLY A 93 -4.33 8.83 -7.78
N THR A 94 -5.20 9.83 -8.01
CA THR A 94 -4.86 11.24 -7.77
C THR A 94 -4.73 11.54 -6.28
N GLY A 95 -5.53 10.91 -5.41
CA GLY A 95 -5.36 11.01 -3.96
C GLY A 95 -3.99 10.57 -3.48
N PHE A 96 -3.49 9.46 -4.02
CA PHE A 96 -2.13 9.00 -3.75
C PHE A 96 -1.10 9.98 -4.34
N GLY A 97 -1.33 10.46 -5.57
CA GLY A 97 -0.49 11.47 -6.20
C GLY A 97 -0.37 12.78 -5.40
N VAL A 98 -1.45 13.25 -4.76
CA VAL A 98 -1.40 14.44 -3.90
C VAL A 98 -0.52 14.21 -2.67
N GLN A 99 -0.54 13.01 -2.08
CA GLN A 99 0.38 12.65 -0.99
C GLN A 99 1.81 12.57 -1.50
N ALA A 100 2.05 12.00 -2.69
CA ALA A 100 3.36 12.00 -3.33
C ALA A 100 3.93 13.42 -3.55
N LEU A 101 3.08 14.41 -3.89
CA LEU A 101 3.50 15.82 -3.97
C LEU A 101 3.93 16.38 -2.61
N VAL A 102 3.23 16.02 -1.53
CA VAL A 102 3.63 16.36 -0.15
C VAL A 102 4.98 15.73 0.19
N VAL A 103 5.20 14.46 -0.16
CA VAL A 103 6.50 13.80 -0.01
C VAL A 103 7.58 14.56 -0.79
N GLY A 104 7.33 14.90 -2.05
CA GLY A 104 8.25 15.66 -2.90
C GLY A 104 8.63 17.02 -2.32
N ALA A 105 7.66 17.76 -1.77
CA ALA A 105 7.91 19.02 -1.08
C ALA A 105 8.71 18.83 0.21
N SER A 106 8.36 17.85 1.04
CA SER A 106 9.04 17.58 2.31
C SER A 106 10.47 17.09 2.13
N ARG A 107 10.77 16.44 1.01
CA ARG A 107 12.12 15.98 0.63
C ARG A 107 12.92 17.04 -0.11
N GLY A 108 12.32 18.18 -0.47
CA GLY A 108 12.96 19.25 -1.23
C GLY A 108 13.19 18.92 -2.71
N TRP A 109 12.53 17.89 -3.25
CA TRP A 109 12.55 17.57 -4.69
C TRP A 109 11.61 18.48 -5.48
N LEU A 110 10.59 19.00 -4.81
CA LEU A 110 9.76 20.12 -5.27
C LEU A 110 9.92 21.26 -4.27
N THR A 111 9.89 22.50 -4.75
CA THR A 111 9.66 23.62 -3.83
C THR A 111 8.24 23.53 -3.27
N ARG A 112 8.04 24.04 -2.04
CA ARG A 112 6.72 24.07 -1.41
C ARG A 112 5.69 24.82 -2.28
N ASP A 113 6.10 25.95 -2.87
CA ASP A 113 5.24 26.74 -3.76
C ASP A 113 4.83 25.97 -5.02
N GLN A 114 5.74 25.21 -5.64
CA GLN A 114 5.40 24.34 -6.78
C GLN A 114 4.37 23.28 -6.40
N ALA A 115 4.54 22.66 -5.24
CA ALA A 115 3.63 21.62 -4.77
C ALA A 115 2.25 22.21 -4.42
N VAL A 116 2.20 23.35 -3.73
CA VAL A 116 0.95 24.11 -3.45
C VAL A 116 0.25 24.48 -4.74
N ALA A 117 0.95 25.05 -5.72
CA ALA A 117 0.37 25.46 -7.00
C ALA A 117 -0.21 24.26 -7.77
N ARG A 118 0.46 23.11 -7.76
CA ARG A 118 -0.05 21.89 -8.39
C ARG A 118 -1.27 21.34 -7.66
N THR A 119 -1.24 21.27 -6.33
CA THR A 119 -2.40 20.80 -5.56
C THR A 119 -3.59 21.74 -5.74
N GLN A 120 -3.38 23.06 -5.77
CA GLN A 120 -4.45 24.02 -6.07
C GLN A 120 -5.04 23.81 -7.47
N LYS A 121 -4.20 23.60 -8.49
CA LYS A 121 -4.67 23.28 -9.85
C LYS A 121 -5.56 22.04 -9.90
N ILE A 122 -5.18 20.98 -9.18
CA ILE A 122 -5.99 19.77 -9.02
C ILE A 122 -7.34 20.13 -8.38
N CYS A 123 -7.33 20.88 -7.28
CA CYS A 123 -8.55 21.29 -6.60
C CYS A 123 -9.47 22.17 -7.48
N ASP A 124 -8.91 23.10 -8.24
CA ASP A 124 -9.68 23.97 -9.13
C ASP A 124 -10.35 23.19 -10.27
N PHE A 125 -9.67 22.17 -10.78
CA PHE A 125 -10.27 21.22 -11.73
C PHE A 125 -11.40 20.41 -11.07
N LEU A 126 -11.17 19.87 -9.87
CA LEU A 126 -12.16 19.07 -9.15
C LEU A 126 -13.44 19.84 -8.77
N LYS A 127 -13.34 21.17 -8.62
CA LYS A 127 -14.50 22.07 -8.44
C LYS A 127 -15.45 22.06 -9.64
N GLN A 128 -14.92 21.84 -10.85
CA GLN A 128 -15.67 21.91 -12.10
C GLN A 128 -16.00 20.52 -12.68
N ALA A 129 -15.26 19.49 -12.27
CA ALA A 129 -15.48 18.12 -12.71
C ALA A 129 -16.85 17.58 -12.27
N ASN A 130 -17.35 16.58 -12.99
CA ASN A 130 -18.58 15.89 -12.63
C ASN A 130 -18.49 15.30 -11.22
N ARG A 131 -19.54 15.56 -10.43
CA ARG A 131 -19.77 15.02 -9.09
C ARG A 131 -21.20 14.51 -9.01
N PHE A 132 -21.41 13.50 -8.17
CA PHE A 132 -22.67 12.80 -8.01
C PHE A 132 -22.95 12.69 -6.51
N HIS A 133 -23.84 13.52 -6.00
CA HIS A 133 -24.00 13.71 -4.54
C HIS A 133 -22.66 13.99 -3.86
N GLY A 134 -21.88 14.89 -4.48
CA GLY A 134 -20.56 15.25 -3.99
C GLY A 134 -19.44 14.23 -4.23
N ALA A 135 -19.72 12.96 -4.48
CA ALA A 135 -18.68 11.99 -4.82
C ALA A 135 -18.20 12.18 -6.27
N TRP A 136 -16.92 11.94 -6.53
CA TRP A 136 -16.39 11.90 -7.89
C TRP A 136 -16.52 10.49 -8.47
N PRO A 137 -16.58 10.35 -9.81
CA PRO A 137 -16.47 9.04 -10.46
C PRO A 137 -15.06 8.46 -10.30
N HIS A 138 -14.93 7.17 -10.60
CA HIS A 138 -13.64 6.49 -10.69
C HIS A 138 -12.73 7.19 -11.73
N TRP A 139 -13.25 7.42 -12.94
CA TRP A 139 -12.52 8.07 -14.03
C TRP A 139 -13.17 9.37 -14.51
N LEU A 140 -12.30 10.33 -14.82
CA LEU A 140 -12.64 11.60 -15.44
C LEU A 140 -11.81 11.78 -16.71
N ASN A 141 -12.35 12.50 -17.68
CA ASN A 141 -11.53 13.09 -18.73
C ASN A 141 -10.74 14.25 -18.11
N GLY A 142 -9.41 14.16 -18.11
CA GLY A 142 -8.52 15.13 -17.47
C GLY A 142 -8.51 16.51 -18.09
N SER A 143 -9.09 16.69 -19.28
CA SER A 143 -9.21 17.99 -19.96
C SER A 143 -10.55 18.66 -19.64
N SER A 144 -11.65 17.91 -19.66
CA SER A 144 -13.00 18.47 -19.53
C SER A 144 -13.64 18.30 -18.15
N GLY A 145 -13.15 17.37 -17.32
CA GLY A 145 -13.81 17.00 -16.07
C GLY A 145 -15.09 16.19 -16.26
N ALA A 146 -15.38 15.71 -17.47
CA ALA A 146 -16.52 14.83 -17.72
C ALA A 146 -16.24 13.41 -17.19
N VAL A 147 -17.26 12.74 -16.64
CA VAL A 147 -17.17 11.33 -16.27
C VAL A 147 -16.80 10.45 -17.47
N ILE A 148 -15.87 9.52 -17.27
CA ILE A 148 -15.64 8.41 -18.18
C ILE A 148 -16.15 7.16 -17.46
N PRO A 149 -17.21 6.50 -17.94
CA PRO A 149 -17.74 5.31 -17.29
C PRO A 149 -16.67 4.21 -17.17
N PHE A 150 -16.46 3.68 -15.96
CA PHE A 150 -15.57 2.54 -15.73
C PHE A 150 -16.18 1.24 -16.27
N SER A 151 -17.52 1.16 -16.21
CA SER A 151 -18.34 0.16 -16.88
C SER A 151 -19.68 0.80 -17.30
N PRO A 152 -20.54 0.12 -18.09
CA PRO A 152 -21.81 0.70 -18.51
C PRO A 152 -22.70 1.21 -17.35
N GLN A 153 -22.71 0.51 -16.20
CA GLN A 153 -23.51 0.89 -15.03
C GLN A 153 -22.75 1.74 -14.02
N ASP A 154 -21.44 1.86 -14.18
CA ASP A 154 -20.54 2.64 -13.33
C ASP A 154 -20.13 3.93 -14.04
N ASN A 155 -21.12 4.83 -14.14
CA ASN A 155 -21.02 6.14 -14.79
C ASN A 155 -21.40 7.29 -13.86
N GLY A 156 -21.37 7.03 -12.56
CA GLY A 156 -21.72 7.98 -11.50
C GLY A 156 -20.59 8.09 -10.47
N GLY A 157 -20.93 8.38 -9.21
CA GLY A 157 -19.91 8.55 -8.18
C GLY A 157 -19.46 7.22 -7.59
N ASP A 158 -18.15 7.09 -7.42
CA ASP A 158 -17.46 6.00 -6.75
C ASP A 158 -16.98 6.50 -5.37
N LEU A 159 -17.58 5.97 -4.31
CA LEU A 159 -17.31 6.43 -2.95
C LEU A 159 -15.95 5.98 -2.42
N VAL A 160 -15.43 4.85 -2.91
CA VAL A 160 -14.11 4.33 -2.48
C VAL A 160 -13.00 5.14 -3.13
N GLU A 161 -13.09 5.41 -4.43
CA GLU A 161 -12.12 6.26 -5.12
C GLU A 161 -12.17 7.71 -4.60
N THR A 162 -13.38 8.21 -4.30
CA THR A 162 -13.58 9.50 -3.64
C THR A 162 -12.87 9.55 -2.28
N SER A 163 -12.91 8.46 -1.49
CA SER A 163 -12.29 8.44 -0.17
C SER A 163 -10.77 8.49 -0.24
N TYR A 164 -10.15 7.82 -1.22
CA TYR A 164 -8.72 7.92 -1.50
C TYR A 164 -8.31 9.33 -1.91
N LEU A 165 -9.08 9.96 -2.81
CA LEU A 165 -8.85 11.35 -3.24
C LEU A 165 -8.90 12.32 -2.06
N VAL A 166 -10.01 12.28 -1.31
CA VAL A 166 -10.24 13.13 -0.15
C VAL A 166 -9.15 12.94 0.91
N ASN A 167 -8.76 11.69 1.18
CA ASN A 167 -7.71 11.40 2.14
C ASN A 167 -6.41 12.14 1.78
N GLY A 168 -5.99 12.06 0.51
CA GLY A 168 -4.81 12.78 0.04
C GLY A 168 -4.94 14.29 0.15
N LEU A 169 -6.10 14.86 -0.19
CA LEU A 169 -6.37 16.29 -0.05
C LEU A 169 -6.32 16.75 1.42
N LEU A 170 -6.91 15.99 2.35
CA LEU A 170 -6.87 16.34 3.77
C LEU A 170 -5.45 16.26 4.37
N VAL A 171 -4.64 15.30 3.93
CA VAL A 171 -3.21 15.22 4.27
C VAL A 171 -2.47 16.45 3.73
N ALA A 172 -2.70 16.85 2.49
CA ALA A 172 -2.14 18.08 1.93
C ALA A 172 -2.59 19.33 2.71
N ARG A 173 -3.86 19.41 3.12
CA ARG A 173 -4.37 20.50 3.96
C ARG A 173 -3.65 20.57 5.32
N ALA A 174 -3.29 19.44 5.89
CA ALA A 174 -2.53 19.36 7.15
C ALA A 174 -1.04 19.71 6.98
N TYR A 175 -0.47 19.51 5.78
CA TYR A 175 0.94 19.80 5.50
C TYR A 175 1.18 21.25 5.05
N TYR A 176 0.28 21.80 4.23
CA TYR A 176 0.32 23.18 3.73
C TYR A 176 -0.34 24.15 4.72
N ASP A 177 0.31 24.34 5.86
CA ASP A 177 -0.13 25.11 7.04
C ASP A 177 0.42 26.56 7.11
N GLY A 178 1.04 27.07 6.06
CA GLY A 178 1.61 28.41 6.01
C GLY A 178 0.54 29.52 6.08
N ASN A 179 0.92 30.66 6.65
CA ASN A 179 0.07 31.86 6.79
C ASN A 179 0.01 32.74 5.53
N ASN A 180 0.51 32.25 4.39
CA ASN A 180 0.45 32.98 3.12
C ASN A 180 -0.91 32.78 2.43
N ALA A 181 -1.22 33.66 1.47
CA ALA A 181 -2.50 33.65 0.77
C ALA A 181 -2.73 32.35 -0.03
N ALA A 182 -1.70 31.83 -0.70
CA ALA A 182 -1.82 30.63 -1.54
C ALA A 182 -2.19 29.39 -0.73
N GLU A 183 -1.49 29.14 0.37
CA GLU A 183 -1.80 28.01 1.25
C GLU A 183 -3.14 28.20 1.98
N THR A 184 -3.50 29.44 2.33
CA THR A 184 -4.83 29.73 2.91
C THR A 184 -5.95 29.40 1.92
N THR A 185 -5.83 29.83 0.66
CA THR A 185 -6.79 29.51 -0.41
C THR A 185 -6.86 28.00 -0.68
N LEU A 186 -5.72 27.31 -0.67
CA LEU A 186 -5.67 25.88 -0.85
C LEU A 186 -6.40 25.14 0.27
N ARG A 187 -6.12 25.49 1.54
CA ARG A 187 -6.81 24.85 2.68
C ARG A 187 -8.32 25.09 2.64
N GLN A 188 -8.76 26.30 2.32
CA GLN A 188 -10.19 26.63 2.17
C GLN A 188 -10.84 25.83 1.05
N THR A 189 -10.17 25.73 -0.11
CA THR A 189 -10.67 24.97 -1.25
C THR A 189 -10.80 23.49 -0.92
N ILE A 190 -9.80 22.90 -0.28
CA ILE A 190 -9.85 21.49 0.14
C ILE A 190 -11.02 21.26 1.10
N THR A 191 -11.19 22.12 2.11
CA THR A 191 -12.31 22.02 3.06
C THR A 191 -13.66 22.06 2.33
N GLN A 192 -13.85 22.99 1.39
CA GLN A 192 -15.09 23.06 0.59
C GLN A 192 -15.35 21.79 -0.23
N LEU A 193 -14.32 21.21 -0.84
CA LEU A 193 -14.44 19.98 -1.63
C LEU A 193 -14.84 18.79 -0.76
N TRP A 194 -14.16 18.65 0.38
CA TRP A 194 -14.40 17.60 1.39
C TRP A 194 -15.81 17.69 1.98
N GLU A 195 -16.21 18.86 2.48
CA GLU A 195 -17.50 19.06 3.13
C GLU A 195 -18.68 18.90 2.16
N GLY A 196 -18.42 19.01 0.85
CA GLY A 196 -19.42 18.78 -0.18
C GLY A 196 -19.63 17.32 -0.58
N VAL A 197 -18.94 16.34 0.03
CA VAL A 197 -19.18 14.91 -0.24
C VAL A 197 -20.33 14.40 0.63
N GLU A 198 -21.43 13.95 0.02
CA GLU A 198 -22.63 13.47 0.71
C GLU A 198 -22.51 11.98 1.07
N TRP A 199 -21.72 11.62 2.10
CA TRP A 199 -21.52 10.21 2.48
C TRP A 199 -22.81 9.53 2.94
N ASP A 200 -23.71 10.28 3.57
CA ASP A 200 -25.04 9.84 4.00
C ASP A 200 -25.97 9.51 2.82
N TRP A 201 -25.83 10.18 1.68
CA TRP A 201 -26.54 9.82 0.45
C TRP A 201 -26.23 8.39 0.04
N TYR A 202 -24.97 7.97 0.12
CA TYR A 202 -24.54 6.60 -0.20
C TYR A 202 -25.01 5.54 0.80
N ALA A 203 -25.65 5.97 1.89
CA ALA A 203 -26.35 5.12 2.87
C ALA A 203 -27.88 5.32 2.87
N SER A 204 -28.44 6.01 1.88
CA SER A 204 -29.85 6.45 1.89
C SER A 204 -30.87 5.41 1.42
N ARG A 205 -30.44 4.21 1.01
CA ARG A 205 -31.33 3.14 0.53
C ARG A 205 -32.29 2.56 1.58
N SER A 206 -32.25 3.06 2.81
CA SER A 206 -33.10 2.64 3.94
C SER A 206 -32.93 1.17 4.36
N ASP A 207 -31.90 0.49 3.87
CA ASP A 207 -31.46 -0.86 4.29
C ASP A 207 -30.34 -0.81 5.33
N GLY A 208 -29.88 0.39 5.69
CA GLY A 208 -28.84 0.61 6.68
C GLY A 208 -27.44 0.24 6.20
N LEU A 209 -27.22 0.15 4.87
CA LEU A 209 -25.95 -0.21 4.27
C LEU A 209 -25.28 0.97 3.55
N LEU A 210 -23.94 1.00 3.54
CA LEU A 210 -23.15 1.94 2.73
C LEU A 210 -22.77 1.32 1.38
N TYR A 211 -23.04 2.03 0.29
CA TYR A 211 -22.82 1.55 -1.06
C TYR A 211 -21.59 2.17 -1.72
N TRP A 212 -20.95 1.38 -2.58
CA TRP A 212 -19.76 1.80 -3.33
C TRP A 212 -20.12 2.80 -4.44
N HIS A 213 -21.21 2.56 -5.17
CA HIS A 213 -21.55 3.33 -6.37
C HIS A 213 -22.97 3.88 -6.32
N TRP A 214 -23.17 5.03 -6.96
CA TRP A 214 -24.47 5.58 -7.31
C TRP A 214 -24.40 6.28 -8.66
N SER A 215 -25.42 6.10 -9.51
CA SER A 215 -25.52 6.69 -10.84
C SER A 215 -26.80 7.51 -11.02
N PRO A 216 -26.77 8.68 -11.69
CA PRO A 216 -28.00 9.39 -12.06
C PRO A 216 -28.90 8.57 -13.00
N GLN A 217 -28.29 7.78 -13.88
CA GLN A 217 -29.01 6.99 -14.89
C GLN A 217 -29.46 5.64 -14.36
N TYR A 218 -28.59 4.97 -13.61
CA TYR A 218 -28.80 3.59 -13.16
C TYR A 218 -29.12 3.48 -11.66
N GLN A 219 -29.15 4.61 -10.94
CA GLN A 219 -29.39 4.70 -9.51
C GLN A 219 -28.45 3.74 -8.76
N TRP A 220 -29.01 2.70 -8.15
CA TRP A 220 -28.28 1.75 -7.33
C TRP A 220 -28.01 0.40 -8.03
N ALA A 221 -28.13 0.33 -9.36
CA ALA A 221 -28.04 -0.94 -10.10
C ALA A 221 -26.74 -1.72 -9.89
N MET A 222 -25.61 -1.02 -9.67
CA MET A 222 -24.34 -1.66 -9.29
C MET A 222 -24.50 -2.50 -8.02
N ASN A 223 -25.30 -2.01 -7.05
CA ASN A 223 -25.74 -2.74 -5.86
C ASN A 223 -24.61 -3.42 -5.07
N ILE A 224 -23.51 -2.71 -4.83
CA ILE A 224 -22.34 -3.21 -4.10
C ILE A 224 -22.25 -2.52 -2.73
N PRO A 225 -22.69 -3.17 -1.63
CA PRO A 225 -22.38 -2.71 -0.29
C PRO A 225 -20.90 -2.94 0.01
N ILE A 226 -20.25 -1.97 0.67
CA ILE A 226 -18.80 -2.01 0.94
C ILE A 226 -18.52 -2.92 2.16
N ARG A 227 -18.44 -4.23 1.95
CA ARG A 227 -18.24 -5.19 3.05
C ARG A 227 -16.76 -5.45 3.33
N GLY A 228 -16.40 -5.40 4.60
CA GLY A 228 -15.05 -5.72 5.07
C GLY A 228 -14.84 -7.22 5.21
N TRP A 229 -13.61 -7.69 5.25
CA TRP A 229 -12.36 -6.92 5.18
C TRP A 229 -11.85 -6.76 3.74
N ASN A 230 -11.51 -5.53 3.36
CA ASN A 230 -10.89 -5.19 2.09
C ASN A 230 -10.19 -3.80 2.16
N GLU A 231 -9.82 -3.21 1.02
CA GLU A 231 -9.08 -1.95 0.86
C GLU A 231 -9.81 -0.68 1.33
N ALA A 232 -11.11 -0.75 1.63
CA ALA A 232 -12.00 0.41 1.72
C ALA A 232 -12.24 0.91 3.16
N LEU A 233 -11.40 0.55 4.13
CA LEU A 233 -11.54 1.01 5.53
C LEU A 233 -11.58 2.54 5.65
N ILE A 234 -10.72 3.25 4.91
CA ILE A 234 -10.65 4.71 4.91
C ILE A 234 -11.95 5.36 4.46
N THR A 235 -12.74 4.70 3.60
CA THR A 235 -14.08 5.16 3.20
C THR A 235 -14.99 5.30 4.41
N TYR A 236 -14.98 4.32 5.33
CA TYR A 236 -15.78 4.38 6.55
C TYR A 236 -15.25 5.41 7.55
N VAL A 237 -13.93 5.49 7.70
CA VAL A 237 -13.31 6.49 8.58
C VAL A 237 -13.70 7.90 8.13
N LEU A 238 -13.62 8.20 6.84
CA LEU A 238 -14.05 9.49 6.31
C LEU A 238 -15.57 9.69 6.42
N ALA A 239 -16.37 8.70 6.02
CA ALA A 239 -17.83 8.80 6.11
C ALA A 239 -18.33 9.05 7.54
N LEU A 240 -17.71 8.44 8.56
CA LEU A 240 -18.03 8.69 9.97
C LEU A 240 -17.47 10.01 10.48
N GLY A 241 -16.35 10.46 9.91
CA GLY A 241 -15.65 11.69 10.27
C GLY A 241 -16.17 12.96 9.61
N SER A 242 -17.10 12.85 8.65
CA SER A 242 -17.66 13.99 7.92
C SER A 242 -18.44 14.92 8.86
N PRO A 243 -18.17 16.24 8.85
CA PRO A 243 -18.88 17.19 9.70
C PRO A 243 -20.25 17.61 9.12
N THR A 244 -20.49 17.39 7.83
CA THR A 244 -21.68 17.84 7.10
C THR A 244 -22.61 16.71 6.71
N HIS A 245 -22.05 15.57 6.29
CA HIS A 245 -22.78 14.43 5.77
C HIS A 245 -22.31 13.10 6.40
N PRO A 246 -22.31 12.96 7.74
CA PRO A 246 -21.84 11.74 8.38
C PRO A 246 -22.80 10.56 8.20
N ILE A 247 -22.25 9.37 8.00
CA ILE A 247 -23.01 8.13 8.28
C ILE A 247 -23.07 7.87 9.79
N THR A 248 -24.01 7.04 10.23
CA THR A 248 -24.04 6.60 11.64
C THR A 248 -23.09 5.43 11.89
N PRO A 249 -22.57 5.24 13.13
CA PRO A 249 -21.83 4.05 13.51
C PRO A 249 -22.58 2.73 13.24
N ALA A 250 -23.92 2.76 13.25
CA ALA A 250 -24.74 1.60 12.92
C ALA A 250 -24.58 1.19 11.43
N VAL A 251 -24.50 2.14 10.49
CA VAL A 251 -24.24 1.85 9.07
C VAL A 251 -22.88 1.18 8.90
N TYR A 252 -21.84 1.69 9.56
CA TYR A 252 -20.52 1.05 9.59
C TYR A 252 -20.62 -0.40 10.07
N LYS A 253 -21.22 -0.62 11.25
CA LYS A 253 -21.36 -1.96 11.83
C LYS A 253 -22.16 -2.91 10.94
N ASN A 254 -23.27 -2.46 10.35
CA ASN A 254 -24.17 -3.31 9.55
C ASN A 254 -23.60 -3.66 8.18
N THR A 255 -22.73 -2.80 7.64
CA THR A 255 -22.16 -2.98 6.30
C THR A 255 -20.79 -3.64 6.34
N TRP A 256 -19.85 -3.05 7.09
CA TRP A 256 -18.44 -3.41 7.11
C TRP A 256 -18.20 -4.74 7.81
N VAL A 257 -18.83 -4.95 8.96
CA VAL A 257 -18.62 -6.15 9.78
C VAL A 257 -19.48 -7.29 9.23
N GLY A 258 -18.85 -8.14 8.42
CA GLY A 258 -19.47 -9.37 7.90
C GLY A 258 -19.46 -10.54 8.90
N ASN A 259 -20.07 -11.66 8.49
CA ASN A 259 -19.96 -12.91 9.25
C ASN A 259 -18.51 -13.38 9.35
N GLY A 260 -18.08 -13.77 10.55
CA GLY A 260 -16.70 -14.24 10.80
C GLY A 260 -15.65 -13.12 10.91
N PHE A 261 -16.04 -11.85 10.83
CA PHE A 261 -15.12 -10.73 10.99
C PHE A 261 -14.45 -10.75 12.38
N GLY A 262 -13.11 -10.71 12.42
CA GLY A 262 -12.33 -10.84 13.65
C GLY A 262 -12.09 -12.29 14.09
N THR A 263 -12.51 -13.29 13.31
CA THR A 263 -12.19 -14.70 13.61
C THR A 263 -10.82 -15.05 13.03
N PRO A 264 -9.78 -15.28 13.87
CA PRO A 264 -8.43 -15.54 13.38
C PRO A 264 -8.33 -16.87 12.64
N LEU A 265 -7.79 -16.82 11.43
CA LEU A 265 -7.42 -17.98 10.62
C LEU A 265 -5.90 -18.03 10.46
N ALA A 266 -5.34 -19.24 10.45
CA ALA A 266 -3.91 -19.44 10.32
C ALA A 266 -3.49 -19.69 8.86
N TYR A 267 -2.52 -18.92 8.37
CA TYR A 267 -1.90 -19.10 7.06
C TYR A 267 -0.39 -18.92 7.19
N GLU A 268 0.40 -19.79 6.57
CA GLU A 268 1.87 -19.67 6.52
C GLU A 268 2.56 -19.46 7.89
N GLY A 269 1.93 -19.93 8.98
CA GLY A 269 2.41 -19.77 10.35
C GLY A 269 1.95 -18.49 11.08
N TYR A 270 1.10 -17.66 10.48
CA TYR A 270 0.59 -16.42 11.06
C TYR A 270 -0.93 -16.46 11.26
N LEU A 271 -1.41 -15.80 12.32
CA LEU A 271 -2.84 -15.58 12.56
C LEU A 271 -3.32 -14.32 11.85
N LEU A 272 -4.41 -14.43 11.11
CA LEU A 272 -5.02 -13.34 10.37
C LEU A 272 -6.50 -13.21 10.76
N PRO A 273 -6.88 -12.24 11.62
CA PRO A 273 -8.27 -12.04 12.06
C PRO A 273 -9.19 -11.48 10.98
N LEU A 274 -8.64 -10.74 10.01
CA LEU A 274 -9.41 -10.06 8.97
C LEU A 274 -8.98 -10.52 7.57
N GLY A 275 -9.94 -10.59 6.65
CA GLY A 275 -9.69 -10.80 5.23
C GLY A 275 -10.17 -12.14 4.70
N PRO A 276 -10.15 -12.30 3.37
CA PRO A 276 -10.35 -13.60 2.73
C PRO A 276 -9.16 -14.53 3.05
N ALA A 277 -9.23 -15.77 2.54
CA ALA A 277 -8.12 -16.71 2.69
C ALA A 277 -6.78 -16.12 2.23
N TYR A 278 -5.74 -16.28 3.06
CA TYR A 278 -4.43 -15.66 2.88
C TYR A 278 -4.42 -14.12 2.83
N GLY A 279 -5.50 -13.47 3.25
CA GLY A 279 -5.63 -12.00 3.35
C GLY A 279 -6.05 -11.28 2.06
N GLY A 280 -5.92 -11.91 0.89
CA GLY A 280 -6.24 -11.31 -0.41
C GLY A 280 -5.04 -10.61 -1.07
N PRO A 281 -5.28 -9.74 -2.07
CA PRO A 281 -4.22 -8.98 -2.72
C PRO A 281 -3.55 -8.03 -1.72
N LEU A 282 -2.24 -7.83 -1.83
CA LEU A 282 -1.50 -7.16 -0.76
C LEU A 282 -1.83 -5.66 -0.60
N PHE A 283 -2.41 -5.01 -1.63
CA PHE A 283 -2.85 -3.61 -1.54
C PHE A 283 -3.91 -3.35 -0.47
N PHE A 284 -4.61 -4.38 0.03
CA PHE A 284 -5.51 -4.26 1.18
C PHE A 284 -4.79 -3.78 2.45
N ALA A 285 -3.48 -4.05 2.58
CA ALA A 285 -2.64 -3.56 3.66
C ALA A 285 -2.02 -2.18 3.38
N HIS A 286 -2.33 -1.55 2.22
CA HIS A 286 -1.69 -0.31 1.76
C HIS A 286 -2.65 0.88 1.69
N TYR A 287 -3.70 0.81 0.87
CA TYR A 287 -4.42 2.03 0.42
C TYR A 287 -5.07 2.83 1.56
N SER A 288 -5.75 2.14 2.48
CA SER A 288 -6.34 2.80 3.66
C SER A 288 -5.29 3.28 4.67
N PHE A 289 -4.06 2.79 4.58
CA PHE A 289 -3.00 3.00 5.58
C PHE A 289 -1.90 3.96 5.11
N LEU A 290 -2.10 4.68 4.00
CA LEU A 290 -1.16 5.71 3.58
C LEU A 290 -1.11 6.87 4.60
N SER A 291 -2.26 7.24 5.18
CA SER A 291 -2.37 8.29 6.19
C SER A 291 -2.87 7.78 7.55
N LEU A 292 -3.61 6.66 7.59
CA LEU A 292 -3.98 6.00 8.84
C LEU A 292 -2.79 5.20 9.35
N ASP A 293 -2.32 5.50 10.56
CA ASP A 293 -1.19 4.81 11.18
C ASP A 293 -1.65 3.50 11.86
N PRO A 294 -1.40 2.32 11.25
CA PRO A 294 -1.88 1.05 11.81
C PRO A 294 -1.26 0.71 13.18
N ARG A 295 -0.13 1.33 13.56
CA ARG A 295 0.48 1.17 14.91
C ARG A 295 -0.36 1.81 16.00
N ARG A 296 -1.27 2.70 15.62
CA ARG A 296 -2.17 3.44 16.52
C ARG A 296 -3.63 3.01 16.37
N MET A 297 -3.87 1.84 15.79
CA MET A 297 -5.22 1.35 15.49
C MET A 297 -5.43 -0.06 16.04
N GLN A 298 -6.43 -0.19 16.91
CA GLN A 298 -6.99 -1.45 17.36
C GLN A 298 -8.48 -1.28 17.69
N ASP A 299 -9.27 -2.27 17.34
CA ASP A 299 -10.66 -2.42 17.79
C ASP A 299 -10.86 -3.81 18.41
N GLN A 300 -12.12 -4.19 18.61
CA GLN A 300 -12.48 -5.50 19.17
C GLN A 300 -12.18 -6.69 18.24
N TYR A 301 -11.88 -6.44 16.96
CA TYR A 301 -11.67 -7.46 15.94
C TYR A 301 -10.19 -7.68 15.64
N ALA A 302 -9.38 -6.61 15.59
CA ALA A 302 -7.98 -6.72 15.23
C ALA A 302 -7.10 -5.60 15.81
N ASN A 303 -5.82 -5.93 15.98
CA ASN A 303 -4.74 -4.95 15.98
C ASN A 303 -4.29 -4.75 14.52
N TYR A 304 -4.41 -3.53 13.99
CA TYR A 304 -4.25 -3.28 12.55
C TYR A 304 -2.78 -3.33 12.10
N TRP A 305 -1.82 -3.01 12.98
CA TRP A 305 -0.40 -3.26 12.71
C TRP A 305 -0.14 -4.75 12.52
N GLN A 306 -0.58 -5.57 13.48
CA GLN A 306 -0.40 -7.02 13.41
C GLN A 306 -1.07 -7.61 12.15
N GLN A 307 -2.28 -7.15 11.83
CA GLN A 307 -3.01 -7.56 10.63
C GLN A 307 -2.18 -7.29 9.36
N ASN A 308 -1.64 -6.08 9.20
CA ASN A 308 -0.92 -5.69 7.99
C ASN A 308 0.46 -6.36 7.87
N VAL A 309 1.18 -6.51 8.99
CA VAL A 309 2.45 -7.24 9.02
C VAL A 309 2.23 -8.72 8.71
N ASN A 310 1.23 -9.34 9.32
CA ASN A 310 0.92 -10.75 9.07
C ASN A 310 0.45 -10.97 7.62
N HIS A 311 -0.41 -10.11 7.06
CA HIS A 311 -0.81 -10.20 5.64
C HIS A 311 0.40 -10.11 4.71
N THR A 312 1.32 -9.18 4.96
CA THR A 312 2.57 -9.05 4.21
C THR A 312 3.44 -10.30 4.30
N LEU A 313 3.65 -10.83 5.51
CA LEU A 313 4.46 -12.02 5.72
C LEU A 313 3.81 -13.29 5.13
N ILE A 314 2.48 -13.42 5.19
CA ILE A 314 1.73 -14.50 4.53
C ILE A 314 1.94 -14.44 3.01
N ASN A 315 1.80 -13.26 2.41
CA ASN A 315 1.98 -13.08 0.96
C ASN A 315 3.41 -13.49 0.53
N ARG A 316 4.43 -13.03 1.27
CA ARG A 316 5.83 -13.41 1.04
C ARG A 316 6.06 -14.91 1.25
N SER A 317 5.63 -15.46 2.38
CA SER A 317 5.84 -16.88 2.71
C SER A 317 5.18 -17.81 1.69
N TYR A 318 3.96 -17.49 1.25
CA TYR A 318 3.30 -18.21 0.17
C TYR A 318 4.19 -18.26 -1.08
N CYS A 319 4.69 -17.11 -1.56
CA CYS A 319 5.55 -17.05 -2.74
C CYS A 319 6.80 -17.95 -2.61
N LEU A 320 7.44 -17.95 -1.44
CA LEU A 320 8.70 -18.68 -1.25
C LEU A 320 8.50 -20.19 -1.05
N TYR A 321 7.41 -20.57 -0.38
CA TYR A 321 7.31 -21.89 0.22
C TYR A 321 6.15 -22.74 -0.29
N THR A 322 5.04 -22.11 -0.69
CA THR A 322 3.80 -22.80 -1.02
C THR A 322 3.48 -22.72 -2.51
N ALA A 323 3.79 -21.58 -3.14
CA ALA A 323 3.55 -21.37 -4.56
C ALA A 323 4.28 -22.42 -5.43
N PRO A 324 3.70 -22.80 -6.59
CA PRO A 324 4.36 -23.68 -7.55
C PRO A 324 5.76 -23.18 -7.91
N LYS A 325 6.78 -24.04 -7.85
CA LYS A 325 8.17 -23.64 -8.18
C LYS A 325 8.33 -23.09 -9.59
N ALA A 326 7.47 -23.49 -10.52
CA ALA A 326 7.43 -22.98 -11.89
C ALA A 326 7.13 -21.47 -11.97
N ASN A 327 6.54 -20.87 -10.92
CA ASN A 327 6.25 -19.43 -10.88
C ASN A 327 7.52 -18.58 -10.69
N GLY A 328 8.65 -19.19 -10.29
CA GLY A 328 9.95 -18.52 -10.31
C GLY A 328 10.20 -17.51 -9.17
N TYR A 329 9.43 -17.56 -8.08
CA TYR A 329 9.65 -16.71 -6.90
C TYR A 329 10.93 -17.05 -6.15
N TYR A 330 11.55 -16.03 -5.56
CA TYR A 330 12.70 -16.16 -4.66
C TYR A 330 12.74 -14.98 -3.67
N THR A 331 13.69 -14.98 -2.75
CA THR A 331 13.72 -14.07 -1.59
C THR A 331 13.67 -12.58 -1.95
N SER A 332 14.13 -12.18 -3.14
CA SER A 332 14.08 -10.82 -3.67
C SER A 332 13.16 -10.66 -4.89
N LEU A 333 12.26 -11.61 -5.13
CA LEU A 333 11.19 -11.53 -6.13
C LEU A 333 9.92 -12.22 -5.58
N TRP A 334 9.09 -11.42 -4.91
CA TRP A 334 7.83 -11.82 -4.28
C TRP A 334 6.86 -10.62 -4.29
N GLY A 335 5.59 -10.88 -4.01
CA GLY A 335 4.58 -9.83 -3.85
C GLY A 335 3.44 -9.97 -4.85
N LEU A 336 2.30 -10.47 -4.39
CA LEU A 336 1.09 -10.66 -5.18
C LEU A 336 0.05 -9.60 -4.84
N THR A 337 -0.33 -8.81 -5.83
CA THR A 337 -1.37 -7.78 -5.72
C THR A 337 -2.07 -7.55 -7.08
N ALA A 338 -3.16 -6.80 -7.10
CA ALA A 338 -3.84 -6.45 -8.35
C ALA A 338 -2.96 -5.57 -9.24
N SER A 339 -2.87 -5.89 -10.53
CA SER A 339 -1.95 -5.25 -11.48
C SER A 339 -2.19 -5.73 -12.91
N ASP A 340 -1.43 -5.19 -13.85
CA ASP A 340 -1.26 -5.73 -15.19
C ASP A 340 -0.84 -7.20 -15.15
N ASP A 341 -1.36 -7.94 -16.13
CA ASP A 341 -1.13 -9.36 -16.30
C ASP A 341 -0.79 -9.66 -17.76
N PRO A 342 -0.03 -10.72 -18.08
CA PRO A 342 0.18 -11.12 -19.48
C PRO A 342 -1.12 -11.34 -20.27
N ASP A 343 -2.24 -11.61 -19.59
CA ASP A 343 -3.57 -11.80 -20.19
C ASP A 343 -4.52 -10.60 -19.93
N GLY A 344 -4.00 -9.44 -19.48
CA GLY A 344 -4.74 -8.20 -19.30
C GLY A 344 -4.48 -7.55 -17.95
N TYR A 345 -5.42 -7.68 -17.02
CA TYR A 345 -5.34 -7.19 -15.64
C TYR A 345 -5.93 -8.24 -14.71
N ARG A 346 -5.32 -8.46 -13.55
CA ARG A 346 -5.78 -9.47 -12.61
C ARG A 346 -5.50 -9.07 -11.17
N ALA A 347 -6.45 -9.39 -10.28
CA ALA A 347 -6.26 -9.28 -8.84
C ALA A 347 -5.40 -10.44 -8.31
N HIS A 348 -4.07 -10.36 -8.48
CA HIS A 348 -3.16 -11.41 -7.98
C HIS A 348 -3.17 -11.47 -6.46
N GLN A 349 -3.22 -12.69 -5.94
CA GLN A 349 -3.25 -13.03 -4.53
C GLN A 349 -2.87 -14.51 -4.39
N PRO A 350 -2.54 -15.01 -3.19
CA PRO A 350 -2.17 -16.42 -3.01
C PRO A 350 -3.18 -17.44 -3.56
N THR A 351 -4.46 -17.12 -3.58
CA THR A 351 -5.53 -17.98 -4.12
C THR A 351 -5.82 -17.78 -5.60
N ALA A 352 -5.16 -16.83 -6.26
CA ALA A 352 -5.31 -16.51 -7.68
C ALA A 352 -3.95 -16.17 -8.33
N ASP A 353 -2.94 -16.98 -8.04
CA ASP A 353 -1.57 -16.85 -8.51
C ASP A 353 -1.36 -17.47 -9.91
N ASN A 354 -0.55 -16.81 -10.75
CA ASN A 354 -0.08 -17.30 -12.05
C ASN A 354 1.42 -16.98 -12.32
N GLY A 355 2.18 -16.62 -11.29
CA GLY A 355 3.58 -16.23 -11.41
C GLY A 355 3.84 -14.74 -11.61
N THR A 356 2.80 -13.91 -11.73
CA THR A 356 2.96 -12.45 -11.89
C THR A 356 3.24 -11.78 -10.54
N VAL A 357 4.43 -11.18 -10.40
CA VAL A 357 4.83 -10.30 -9.29
C VAL A 357 4.57 -8.85 -9.64
N SER A 358 4.14 -8.06 -8.67
CA SER A 358 3.97 -6.61 -8.84
C SER A 358 4.83 -5.86 -7.84
N PRO A 359 5.78 -5.01 -8.27
CA PRO A 359 6.69 -4.31 -7.36
C PRO A 359 6.00 -3.55 -6.23
N THR A 360 4.84 -2.94 -6.48
CA THR A 360 4.10 -2.22 -5.44
C THR A 360 3.74 -3.09 -4.24
N ALA A 361 3.52 -4.40 -4.42
CA ALA A 361 3.21 -5.29 -3.32
C ALA A 361 4.33 -5.31 -2.26
N ALA A 362 5.57 -5.59 -2.69
CA ALA A 362 6.71 -5.66 -1.79
C ALA A 362 7.17 -4.26 -1.34
N LEU A 363 7.24 -3.30 -2.26
CA LEU A 363 7.76 -1.96 -1.97
C LEU A 363 6.80 -1.16 -1.09
N SER A 364 5.50 -1.21 -1.31
CA SER A 364 4.53 -0.50 -0.46
C SER A 364 4.39 -1.15 0.93
N SER A 365 5.02 -2.31 1.15
CA SER A 365 5.15 -2.96 2.46
C SER A 365 6.45 -2.63 3.21
N PHE A 366 7.21 -1.60 2.77
CA PHE A 366 8.41 -1.12 3.49
C PHE A 366 8.21 -0.89 4.99
N PRO A 367 7.12 -0.25 5.45
CA PRO A 367 6.93 -0.06 6.89
C PRO A 367 6.75 -1.38 7.66
N TYR A 368 6.22 -2.41 7.02
CA TYR A 368 5.87 -3.68 7.67
C TYR A 368 7.03 -4.68 7.66
N THR A 369 7.75 -4.79 6.54
CA THR A 369 8.85 -5.75 6.37
C THR A 369 10.06 -5.12 5.66
N PRO A 370 10.70 -4.10 6.28
CA PRO A 370 11.68 -3.25 5.61
C PRO A 370 12.87 -4.01 5.02
N PHE A 371 13.37 -5.04 5.72
CA PHE A 371 14.46 -5.87 5.19
C PHE A 371 14.06 -6.60 3.90
N TYR A 372 12.88 -7.23 3.86
CA TYR A 372 12.43 -7.99 2.70
C TYR A 372 12.02 -7.08 1.53
N ALA A 373 11.44 -5.91 1.82
CA ALA A 373 11.15 -4.89 0.81
C ALA A 373 12.45 -4.33 0.20
N MET A 374 13.47 -4.06 1.02
CA MET A 374 14.78 -3.61 0.54
C MET A 374 15.48 -4.67 -0.30
N GLN A 375 15.37 -5.96 0.04
CA GLN A 375 15.88 -7.05 -0.80
C GLN A 375 15.24 -7.03 -2.20
N ALA A 376 13.92 -6.84 -2.28
CA ALA A 376 13.21 -6.71 -3.55
C ALA A 376 13.67 -5.46 -4.32
N LEU A 377 13.76 -4.31 -3.66
CA LEU A 377 14.19 -3.05 -4.28
C LEU A 377 15.60 -3.15 -4.88
N ARG A 378 16.55 -3.74 -4.14
CA ARG A 378 17.92 -3.96 -4.62
C ARG A 378 17.95 -4.86 -5.86
N ASN A 379 17.08 -5.87 -5.93
CA ASN A 379 16.98 -6.73 -7.10
C ASN A 379 16.34 -6.00 -8.30
N TYR A 380 15.29 -5.22 -8.07
CA TYR A 380 14.61 -4.45 -9.11
C TYR A 380 15.51 -3.41 -9.76
N TYR A 381 16.35 -2.73 -8.98
CA TYR A 381 17.32 -1.74 -9.49
C TYR A 381 18.73 -2.29 -9.72
N GLY A 382 18.93 -3.58 -9.48
CA GLY A 382 20.14 -4.33 -9.79
C GLY A 382 19.89 -5.26 -10.97
N THR A 383 19.78 -6.55 -10.70
CA THR A 383 19.62 -7.63 -11.69
C THR A 383 18.49 -7.40 -12.68
N LEU A 384 17.34 -6.89 -12.21
CA LEU A 384 16.14 -6.72 -13.04
C LEU A 384 15.99 -5.30 -13.60
N SER A 385 16.95 -4.39 -13.40
CA SER A 385 16.76 -2.97 -13.74
C SER A 385 16.41 -2.74 -15.21
N ALA A 386 17.09 -3.41 -16.14
CA ALA A 386 16.84 -3.27 -17.56
C ALA A 386 15.42 -3.69 -17.99
N GLN A 387 14.78 -4.57 -17.22
CA GLN A 387 13.44 -5.09 -17.50
C GLN A 387 12.37 -4.31 -16.72
N LEU A 388 12.55 -4.20 -15.40
CA LEU A 388 11.51 -3.84 -14.45
C LEU A 388 11.57 -2.38 -13.99
N THR A 389 12.52 -1.57 -14.48
CA THR A 389 12.56 -0.13 -14.18
C THR A 389 12.42 0.71 -15.44
N GLY A 390 11.85 1.90 -15.31
CA GLY A 390 11.73 2.89 -16.36
C GLY A 390 11.59 4.31 -15.81
N ASP A 391 11.06 5.21 -16.63
CA ASP A 391 11.08 6.65 -16.36
C ASP A 391 10.37 7.05 -15.06
N TYR A 392 9.34 6.29 -14.70
CA TYR A 392 8.50 6.54 -13.53
C TYR A 392 8.76 5.58 -12.37
N GLY A 393 9.91 4.91 -12.34
CA GLY A 393 10.28 3.95 -11.29
C GLY A 393 10.10 2.50 -11.75
N PRO A 394 9.69 1.58 -10.85
CA PRO A 394 9.39 0.20 -11.22
C PRO A 394 8.19 0.16 -12.17
N ARG A 395 8.23 -0.71 -13.18
CA ARG A 395 7.06 -1.03 -14.01
C ARG A 395 6.06 -1.87 -13.22
N ASP A 396 4.84 -1.94 -13.73
CA ASP A 396 3.69 -2.43 -12.98
C ASP A 396 3.80 -3.90 -12.52
N ALA A 397 4.28 -4.78 -13.39
CA ALA A 397 4.32 -6.21 -13.11
C ALA A 397 5.39 -6.97 -13.90
N TYR A 398 5.76 -8.14 -13.40
CA TYR A 398 6.73 -9.05 -14.00
C TYR A 398 6.31 -10.50 -13.79
N ASN A 399 6.30 -11.28 -14.86
CA ASN A 399 6.04 -12.72 -14.82
C ASN A 399 7.25 -13.47 -15.42
N PRO A 400 8.16 -14.00 -14.57
CA PRO A 400 9.37 -14.66 -15.04
C PRO A 400 9.09 -15.95 -15.82
N SER A 401 8.06 -16.71 -15.43
CA SER A 401 7.73 -18.00 -16.06
C SER A 401 7.21 -17.83 -17.49
N ARG A 402 6.64 -16.66 -17.80
CA ARG A 402 6.16 -16.27 -19.13
C ARG A 402 7.08 -15.30 -19.87
N ASN A 403 8.24 -14.96 -19.30
CA ASN A 403 9.16 -13.95 -19.82
C ASN A 403 8.43 -12.65 -20.22
N TRP A 404 7.57 -12.16 -19.32
CA TRP A 404 6.71 -11.00 -19.59
C TRP A 404 6.93 -9.92 -18.55
N VAL A 405 6.92 -8.67 -19.00
CA VAL A 405 7.00 -7.47 -18.17
C VAL A 405 5.87 -6.52 -18.59
N GLY A 406 5.07 -6.07 -17.63
CA GLY A 406 4.08 -5.02 -17.84
C GLY A 406 4.79 -3.73 -18.26
N GLN A 407 4.49 -3.23 -19.46
CA GLN A 407 5.19 -2.04 -19.98
C GLN A 407 4.62 -0.73 -19.44
N SER A 408 3.48 -0.79 -18.75
CA SER A 408 2.77 0.38 -18.26
C SER A 408 3.11 0.70 -16.80
N PHE A 409 2.61 1.85 -16.34
CA PHE A 409 2.68 2.32 -14.96
C PHE A 409 1.28 2.80 -14.56
N LEU A 410 0.77 2.37 -13.40
CA LEU A 410 -0.58 2.67 -12.93
C LEU A 410 -0.49 3.59 -11.72
N ALA A 411 -1.37 4.59 -11.64
CA ALA A 411 -1.36 5.55 -10.52
C ALA A 411 -1.52 4.84 -9.16
N ILE A 412 -2.41 3.86 -9.11
CA ILE A 412 -2.77 3.12 -7.89
C ILE A 412 -1.64 2.22 -7.40
N ASP A 413 -0.73 1.81 -8.29
CA ASP A 413 0.43 0.99 -7.94
C ASP A 413 1.66 1.84 -7.67
N GLN A 414 1.84 2.96 -8.39
CA GLN A 414 2.95 3.89 -8.17
C GLN A 414 2.80 4.70 -6.88
N GLY A 415 1.60 5.18 -6.56
CA GLY A 415 1.36 6.07 -5.42
C GLY A 415 1.80 5.47 -4.08
N PRO A 416 1.30 4.28 -3.72
CA PRO A 416 1.69 3.59 -2.49
C PRO A 416 3.19 3.33 -2.37
N ILE A 417 3.94 3.16 -3.48
CA ILE A 417 5.39 2.94 -3.43
C ILE A 417 6.08 4.15 -2.80
N ILE A 418 5.82 5.36 -3.30
CA ILE A 418 6.46 6.57 -2.76
C ILE A 418 5.96 6.88 -1.35
N ASP A 419 4.66 6.75 -1.12
CA ASP A 419 4.00 7.13 0.13
C ASP A 419 4.40 6.21 1.29
N MET A 420 4.42 4.89 1.08
CA MET A 420 4.78 3.93 2.12
C MET A 420 6.29 3.86 2.36
N ILE A 421 7.13 4.12 1.34
CA ILE A 421 8.56 4.34 1.59
C ILE A 421 8.74 5.57 2.49
N GLU A 422 8.00 6.66 2.25
CA GLU A 422 8.11 7.85 3.09
C GLU A 422 7.66 7.58 4.53
N ASN A 423 6.56 6.83 4.72
CA ASN A 423 6.11 6.42 6.04
C ASN A 423 7.13 5.55 6.78
N TYR A 424 7.83 4.65 6.07
CA TYR A 424 8.93 3.89 6.66
C TYR A 424 10.07 4.81 7.11
N ARG A 425 10.50 5.73 6.23
CA ARG A 425 11.68 6.56 6.45
C ARG A 425 11.49 7.61 7.54
N SER A 426 10.34 8.30 7.54
CA SER A 426 10.08 9.45 8.42
C SER A 426 8.75 9.37 9.16
N GLY A 427 7.79 8.57 8.68
CA GLY A 427 6.43 8.55 9.19
C GLY A 427 5.60 9.78 8.79
N LEU A 428 6.03 10.55 7.78
CA LEU A 428 5.45 11.84 7.41
C LEU A 428 3.93 11.79 7.24
N LEU A 429 3.42 10.90 6.38
CA LEU A 429 1.99 10.89 6.02
C LEU A 429 1.13 10.40 7.18
N TRP A 430 1.63 9.46 7.99
CA TRP A 430 1.02 9.06 9.26
C TRP A 430 0.97 10.20 10.29
N GLN A 431 2.05 10.96 10.43
CA GLN A 431 2.08 12.13 11.33
C GLN A 431 1.11 13.22 10.88
N LEU A 432 0.96 13.41 9.56
CA LEU A 432 -0.01 14.34 8.98
C LEU A 432 -1.44 13.83 9.17
N GLY A 433 -1.71 12.55 8.91
CA GLY A 433 -3.02 11.94 9.13
C GLY A 433 -3.48 12.04 10.60
N ALA A 434 -2.55 11.92 11.55
CA ALA A 434 -2.82 12.16 12.97
C ALA A 434 -3.25 13.60 13.29
N LYS A 435 -2.89 14.59 12.45
CA LYS A 435 -3.31 16.00 12.57
C LYS A 435 -4.63 16.30 11.87
N VAL A 436 -5.19 15.38 11.08
CA VAL A 436 -6.48 15.57 10.40
C VAL A 436 -7.62 15.24 11.37
N PRO A 437 -8.37 16.23 11.89
CA PRO A 437 -9.38 16.00 12.93
C PRO A 437 -10.52 15.08 12.46
N GLU A 438 -10.85 15.09 11.17
CA GLU A 438 -11.91 14.26 10.59
C GLU A 438 -11.55 12.77 10.61
N LEU A 439 -10.29 12.41 10.34
CA LEU A 439 -9.82 11.03 10.49
C LEU A 439 -9.88 10.58 11.95
N GLN A 440 -9.50 11.45 12.89
CA GLN A 440 -9.57 11.13 14.32
C GLN A 440 -11.01 10.98 14.81
N ALA A 441 -11.93 11.82 14.31
CA ALA A 441 -13.35 11.69 14.59
C ALA A 441 -13.90 10.36 14.06
N GLY A 442 -13.59 10.03 12.79
CA GLY A 442 -13.99 8.79 12.15
C GLY A 442 -13.51 7.53 12.86
N LEU A 443 -12.22 7.47 13.22
CA LEU A 443 -11.64 6.34 13.97
C LEU A 443 -12.36 6.12 15.30
N ARG A 444 -12.61 7.19 16.07
CA ARG A 444 -13.36 7.10 17.34
C ARG A 444 -14.78 6.59 17.13
N GLN A 445 -15.49 7.09 16.12
CA GLN A 445 -16.86 6.66 15.79
C GLN A 445 -16.92 5.20 15.30
N ALA A 446 -15.86 4.73 14.64
CA ALA A 446 -15.69 3.33 14.27
C ALA A 446 -15.31 2.41 15.44
N GLY A 447 -15.02 2.97 16.63
CA GLY A 447 -14.53 2.22 17.79
C GLY A 447 -13.06 1.77 17.67
N ILE A 448 -12.30 2.37 16.75
CA ILE A 448 -10.87 2.11 16.56
C ILE A 448 -10.07 3.07 17.45
N ASN A 449 -9.27 2.51 18.35
CA ASN A 449 -8.54 3.23 19.38
C ASN A 449 -7.04 2.98 19.29
N VAL A 450 -6.26 3.80 20.01
CA VAL A 450 -4.83 3.56 20.19
C VAL A 450 -4.64 2.27 21.02
N PRO A 451 -3.87 1.29 20.53
CA PRO A 451 -3.62 0.05 21.26
C PRO A 451 -2.93 0.30 22.60
N VAL A 452 -3.31 -0.47 23.62
CA VAL A 452 -2.54 -0.61 24.85
C VAL A 452 -1.71 -1.88 24.72
N TYR A 453 -0.44 -1.72 24.40
CA TYR A 453 0.47 -2.85 24.22
C TYR A 453 0.95 -3.40 25.57
N ALA A 454 0.98 -4.72 25.71
CA ALA A 454 1.68 -5.37 26.79
C ALA A 454 3.18 -5.07 26.72
N THR A 455 3.86 -5.09 27.87
CA THR A 455 5.32 -4.92 27.93
C THR A 455 6.00 -5.94 27.03
N GLY A 456 6.88 -5.51 26.13
CA GLY A 456 7.58 -6.38 25.18
C GLY A 456 7.75 -5.75 23.80
N PHE A 457 7.77 -6.59 22.76
CA PHE A 457 8.14 -6.21 21.40
C PHE A 457 6.95 -6.37 20.43
N ALA A 458 5.78 -5.87 20.81
CA ALA A 458 4.52 -6.15 20.11
C ALA A 458 4.51 -5.77 18.62
N LEU A 459 5.31 -4.77 18.21
CA LEU A 459 5.40 -4.32 16.82
C LEU A 459 6.42 -5.11 15.98
N ALA A 460 7.27 -5.92 16.61
CA ALA A 460 8.28 -6.73 15.92
C ALA A 460 7.75 -8.16 15.75
N VAL A 461 7.22 -8.46 14.56
CA VAL A 461 6.68 -9.80 14.24
C VAL A 461 7.79 -10.67 13.62
N PRO A 462 8.23 -11.74 14.30
CA PRO A 462 9.24 -12.64 13.75
C PRO A 462 8.73 -13.39 12.51
N GLU A 463 9.65 -13.74 11.61
CA GLU A 463 9.33 -14.63 10.50
C GLU A 463 9.06 -16.05 11.02
N ALA A 464 7.96 -16.66 10.61
CA ALA A 464 7.42 -17.87 11.22
C ALA A 464 8.34 -19.11 11.10
N LYS A 465 9.17 -19.21 10.06
CA LYS A 465 10.06 -20.37 9.87
C LYS A 465 11.36 -20.26 10.65
N THR A 466 11.92 -19.06 10.73
CA THR A 466 13.18 -18.79 11.45
C THR A 466 12.93 -18.46 12.93
N ASN A 467 11.72 -18.01 13.25
CA ASN A 467 11.34 -17.43 14.54
C ASN A 467 12.27 -16.26 14.94
N ARG A 468 12.71 -15.48 13.96
CA ARG A 468 13.57 -14.29 14.16
C ARG A 468 12.97 -13.07 13.50
N TYR A 469 13.19 -11.92 14.10
CA TYR A 469 12.88 -10.62 13.49
C TYR A 469 14.09 -10.14 12.68
N ASP A 470 13.98 -10.17 11.36
CA ASP A 470 15.02 -9.68 10.45
C ASP A 470 14.99 -8.15 10.40
N MET A 471 16.06 -7.53 10.91
CA MET A 471 16.17 -6.08 11.02
C MET A 471 17.05 -5.51 9.92
N LEU A 472 16.53 -4.52 9.19
CA LEU A 472 17.32 -3.68 8.29
C LEU A 472 17.95 -2.52 9.08
N LYS A 473 19.25 -2.25 8.87
CA LYS A 473 19.86 -1.04 9.39
C LYS A 473 19.25 0.17 8.69
N HIS A 474 18.53 1.02 9.42
CA HIS A 474 17.68 2.04 8.83
C HIS A 474 18.49 3.03 7.98
N PRO A 475 18.19 3.20 6.67
CA PRO A 475 19.03 3.98 5.75
C PRO A 475 19.25 5.44 6.14
N ASP A 476 18.24 6.10 6.74
CA ASP A 476 18.37 7.50 7.17
C ASP A 476 18.94 7.68 8.59
N ARG A 477 18.87 6.65 9.45
CA ARG A 477 19.23 6.75 10.89
C ARG A 477 20.50 5.98 11.23
N ASN A 478 21.03 5.20 10.28
CA ASN A 478 22.21 4.36 10.41
C ASN A 478 22.22 3.51 11.70
N SER A 479 21.08 2.92 12.04
CA SER A 479 20.88 2.11 13.25
C SER A 479 19.71 1.15 13.05
N TYR A 480 19.68 0.05 13.80
CA TYR A 480 18.56 -0.88 13.80
C TYR A 480 17.47 -0.37 14.74
N GLN A 481 16.31 -0.02 14.20
CA GLN A 481 15.22 0.59 14.96
C GLN A 481 14.32 -0.52 15.51
N LEU A 482 14.06 -0.51 16.81
CA LEU A 482 13.14 -1.45 17.46
C LEU A 482 12.18 -0.70 18.37
N ASP A 483 10.89 -0.95 18.19
CA ASP A 483 9.86 -0.44 19.09
C ASP A 483 9.71 -1.36 20.30
N VAL A 484 9.82 -0.78 21.49
CA VAL A 484 9.62 -1.45 22.77
C VAL A 484 8.40 -0.87 23.45
N ALA A 485 7.40 -1.72 23.71
CA ALA A 485 6.20 -1.37 24.44
C ALA A 485 6.41 -1.62 25.94
N LEU A 486 5.94 -0.68 26.77
CA LEU A 486 5.97 -0.77 28.23
C LEU A 486 4.56 -0.47 28.76
N ALA A 487 3.93 -1.44 29.43
CA ALA A 487 2.58 -1.28 29.97
C ALA A 487 2.53 -0.33 31.19
N THR A 488 3.65 -0.17 31.89
CA THR A 488 3.77 0.62 33.12
C THR A 488 5.06 1.43 33.11
N ALA A 489 5.06 2.59 33.75
CA ALA A 489 6.30 3.31 34.05
C ALA A 489 7.13 2.53 35.09
N GLY A 490 8.45 2.64 35.03
CA GLY A 490 9.35 1.94 35.94
C GLY A 490 10.79 1.93 35.45
N ASN A 491 11.68 1.30 36.21
CA ASN A 491 13.06 1.10 35.77
C ASN A 491 13.18 -0.17 34.94
N TYR A 492 13.77 -0.06 33.75
CA TYR A 492 13.96 -1.16 32.82
C TYR A 492 15.42 -1.28 32.40
N THR A 493 15.83 -2.50 32.07
CA THR A 493 17.10 -2.81 31.43
C THR A 493 16.81 -3.47 30.09
N LEU A 494 17.46 -2.98 29.04
CA LEU A 494 17.33 -3.47 27.68
C LEU A 494 18.72 -3.73 27.11
N MET A 495 18.96 -4.96 26.67
CA MET A 495 20.28 -5.42 26.27
C MET A 495 20.21 -6.16 24.93
N LEU A 496 21.23 -6.00 24.12
CA LEU A 496 21.51 -6.84 22.96
C LEU A 496 22.58 -7.87 23.37
N GLU A 497 22.26 -9.14 23.22
CA GLU A 497 23.10 -10.26 23.61
C GLU A 497 23.43 -11.12 22.38
N THR A 498 24.61 -11.75 22.36
CA THR A 498 24.90 -12.85 21.43
C THR A 498 23.92 -14.01 21.66
N THR A 499 23.86 -14.95 20.72
CA THR A 499 23.08 -16.19 20.90
C THR A 499 23.50 -17.04 22.11
N THR A 500 24.72 -16.82 22.64
CA THR A 500 25.23 -17.47 23.85
C THR A 500 24.97 -16.67 25.15
N GLY A 501 24.29 -15.52 25.06
CA GLY A 501 23.94 -14.67 26.21
C GLY A 501 25.03 -13.69 26.64
N THR A 502 26.08 -13.49 25.82
CA THR A 502 27.10 -12.46 26.11
C THR A 502 26.56 -11.10 25.71
N VAL A 503 26.60 -10.13 26.63
CA VAL A 503 26.14 -8.76 26.37
C VAL A 503 27.03 -8.07 25.35
N VAL A 504 26.42 -7.57 24.28
CA VAL A 504 27.07 -6.81 23.21
C VAL A 504 26.83 -5.31 23.39
N GLU A 505 25.59 -4.95 23.75
CA GLU A 505 25.18 -3.55 23.95
C GLU A 505 24.15 -3.46 25.08
N THR A 506 24.30 -2.46 25.95
CA THR A 506 23.33 -2.15 27.00
C THR A 506 22.66 -0.84 26.65
N LEU A 507 21.41 -0.90 26.17
CA LEU A 507 20.64 0.26 25.74
C LEU A 507 20.03 1.01 26.92
N TRP A 508 19.46 0.25 27.85
CA TRP A 508 18.96 0.75 29.13
C TRP A 508 19.61 -0.07 30.24
N ASN A 509 20.09 0.61 31.29
CA ASN A 509 20.63 -0.02 32.48
C ASN A 509 19.87 0.48 33.71
N ASN A 510 18.85 -0.27 34.15
CA ASN A 510 17.95 0.11 35.24
C ASN A 510 17.45 1.57 35.08
N GLN A 511 17.13 1.96 33.85
CA GLN A 511 16.77 3.34 33.52
C GLN A 511 15.26 3.56 33.68
N PRO A 512 14.84 4.71 34.24
CA PRO A 512 13.44 5.06 34.34
C PRO A 512 12.83 5.27 32.95
N GLN A 513 11.73 4.59 32.66
CA GLN A 513 10.95 4.71 31.44
C GLN A 513 9.49 5.04 31.78
N VAL A 514 8.81 5.68 30.85
CA VAL A 514 7.36 5.93 30.92
C VAL A 514 6.59 4.79 30.24
N ALA A 515 5.32 4.63 30.61
CA ALA A 515 4.43 3.71 29.88
C ALA A 515 4.20 4.21 28.45
N GLY A 516 4.07 3.27 27.50
CA GLY A 516 3.88 3.54 26.08
C GLY A 516 4.87 2.80 25.19
N VAL A 517 4.94 3.18 23.93
CA VAL A 517 5.87 2.62 22.95
C VAL A 517 7.02 3.60 22.74
N THR A 518 8.25 3.11 22.86
CA THR A 518 9.48 3.87 22.61
C THR A 518 10.33 3.15 21.57
N THR A 519 10.77 3.87 20.54
CA THR A 519 11.74 3.35 19.57
C THR A 519 13.15 3.47 20.13
N VAL A 520 13.90 2.36 20.13
CA VAL A 520 15.33 2.34 20.48
C VAL A 520 16.19 2.10 19.24
N ALA A 521 17.39 2.65 19.25
CA ALA A 521 18.43 2.37 18.27
C ALA A 521 19.35 1.27 18.81
N LEU A 522 19.45 0.16 18.09
CA LEU A 522 20.34 -0.98 18.37
C LEU A 522 21.51 -1.01 17.39
N GLY A 523 22.57 -1.72 17.78
CA GLY A 523 23.65 -2.14 16.90
C GLY A 523 24.55 -0.99 16.51
N ALA A 524 24.84 -0.10 17.44
CA ALA A 524 25.84 0.95 17.25
C ALA A 524 27.22 0.35 16.94
N THR A 525 27.55 -0.77 17.59
CA THR A 525 28.83 -1.49 17.47
C THR A 525 28.68 -2.95 17.05
N ALA A 526 27.45 -3.49 17.05
CA ALA A 526 27.21 -4.89 16.74
C ALA A 526 27.35 -5.17 15.23
N PRO A 527 28.16 -6.16 14.82
CA PRO A 527 28.21 -6.59 13.42
C PRO A 527 26.90 -7.28 13.02
N THR A 528 26.68 -7.45 11.71
CA THR A 528 25.57 -8.25 11.20
C THR A 528 25.62 -9.67 11.76
N GLY A 529 24.47 -10.23 12.14
CA GLY A 529 24.41 -11.56 12.74
C GLY A 529 23.18 -11.79 13.59
N ASP A 530 23.18 -12.93 14.28
CA ASP A 530 22.08 -13.37 15.13
C ASP A 530 22.31 -12.96 16.59
N TYR A 531 21.29 -12.31 17.17
CA TYR A 531 21.32 -11.81 18.54
C TYR A 531 19.99 -12.08 19.27
N THR A 532 19.99 -11.82 20.57
CA THR A 532 18.80 -11.78 21.41
C THR A 532 18.69 -10.39 22.03
N VAL A 533 17.54 -9.73 21.84
CA VAL A 533 17.20 -8.54 22.60
C VAL A 533 16.50 -8.97 23.88
N ARG A 534 17.03 -8.61 25.04
CA ARG A 534 16.47 -8.93 26.36
C ARG A 534 15.95 -7.68 27.04
N LEU A 535 14.68 -7.71 27.47
CA LEU A 535 14.05 -6.69 28.28
C LEU A 535 13.77 -7.26 29.68
N THR A 536 14.26 -6.57 30.71
CA THR A 536 13.89 -6.81 32.10
C THR A 536 13.37 -5.52 32.73
N GLY A 537 12.53 -5.64 33.76
CA GLY A 537 11.83 -4.50 34.35
C GLY A 537 11.66 -4.62 35.86
N PRO A 538 10.70 -3.88 36.44
CA PRO A 538 10.44 -3.88 37.88
C PRO A 538 10.14 -5.27 38.44
N ALA A 539 10.31 -5.42 39.76
CA ALA A 539 10.10 -6.68 40.47
C ALA A 539 8.77 -7.35 40.08
N GLY A 540 8.84 -8.62 39.65
CA GLY A 540 7.69 -9.42 39.21
C GLY A 540 7.51 -9.54 37.70
N LEU A 541 8.22 -8.75 36.87
CA LEU A 541 8.24 -8.94 35.43
C LEU A 541 9.29 -10.00 35.04
N ALA A 542 8.84 -11.10 34.41
CA ALA A 542 9.75 -12.08 33.82
C ALA A 542 10.56 -11.46 32.67
N ALA A 543 11.81 -11.90 32.48
CA ALA A 543 12.63 -11.43 31.37
C ALA A 543 11.97 -11.80 30.03
N LEU A 544 11.80 -10.81 29.16
CA LEU A 544 11.26 -10.98 27.81
C LEU A 544 12.39 -10.96 26.80
N THR A 545 12.31 -11.81 25.78
CA THR A 545 13.36 -11.92 24.76
C THR A 545 12.77 -11.89 23.37
N LEU A 546 13.48 -11.24 22.44
CA LEU A 546 13.23 -11.28 21.00
C LEU A 546 14.49 -11.77 20.29
N ALA A 547 14.37 -12.84 19.52
CA ALA A 547 15.45 -13.26 18.62
C ALA A 547 15.45 -12.35 17.39
N VAL A 548 16.60 -11.73 17.09
CA VAL A 548 16.74 -10.79 15.97
C VAL A 548 17.91 -11.18 15.07
N THR A 549 17.79 -10.91 13.79
CA THR A 549 18.92 -10.99 12.86
C THR A 549 19.21 -9.59 12.35
N LEU A 550 20.38 -9.06 12.69
CA LEU A 550 20.87 -7.76 12.22
C LEU A 550 21.43 -7.94 10.81
N ARG A 551 20.77 -7.35 9.81
CA ARG A 551 21.06 -7.52 8.38
C ARG A 551 21.88 -6.41 7.78
#